data_AF-A0A1V9UWC5-F1
#
_entry.id   AF-A0A1V9UWC5-F1
#
_cell.length_a   1.000
_cell.length_b   1.000
_cell.length_c   1.000
_cell.angle_alpha   90.00
_cell.angle_beta   90.00
_cell.angle_gamma   90.00
#
_symmetry.space_group_name_H-M   'P 1'
#
loop_
_entity.id
_entity.type
_entity.pdbx_description
1 polymer ?
#
loop_
_entity_poly.entity_id
_entity_poly.type
_entity_poly.pdbx_seq_one_letter_code
_entity_poly.pdbx_strand_id
1 'polypeptide(L)'
;METLSFEFPAGQPPLGRALVGCVGSGDLEVMLEPGLPGKLTIQVVTSVNGSSARWQHLFERMFDGQTPPAMSIDIHDFGATPGVVRLRLEQGFEEIGHD
;
A
#
# COMPACT_ATOMS: atom_id res chain seq x y z
N MET A 1 6.26 13.81 10.79
CA MET A 1 6.54 12.51 10.17
C MET A 1 6.24 11.45 11.21
N GLU A 2 5.47 10.43 10.82
CA GLU A 2 5.13 9.28 11.66
C GLU A 2 5.24 8.00 10.84
N THR A 3 5.47 6.88 11.52
CA THR A 3 5.46 5.54 10.94
C THR A 3 4.25 4.79 11.45
N LEU A 4 3.47 4.23 10.53
CA LEU A 4 2.25 3.49 10.79
C LEU A 4 2.41 2.07 10.25
N SER A 5 1.81 1.10 10.95
CA SER A 5 1.83 -0.31 10.54
C SER A 5 0.42 -0.85 10.51
N PHE A 6 0.10 -1.55 9.43
CA PHE A 6 -1.22 -2.14 9.19
C PHE A 6 -1.08 -3.60 8.76
N GLU A 7 -2.11 -4.38 9.05
CA GLU A 7 -2.16 -5.80 8.71
C GLU A 7 -3.57 -6.19 8.29
N PHE A 8 -3.66 -6.94 7.19
CA PHE A 8 -4.93 -7.42 6.64
C PHE A 8 -4.84 -8.91 6.27
N PRO A 9 -5.96 -9.65 6.32
CA PRO A 9 -6.00 -11.01 5.80
C PRO A 9 -5.76 -11.01 4.29
N ALA A 10 -4.99 -11.97 3.80
CA ALA A 10 -4.60 -12.06 2.40
C ALA A 10 -4.60 -13.50 1.89
N GLY A 11 -4.39 -13.65 0.57
CA GLY A 11 -4.33 -14.94 -0.11
C GLY A 11 -2.91 -15.53 -0.16
N GLN A 12 -2.53 -16.02 -1.33
CA GLN A 12 -1.17 -16.49 -1.61
C GLN A 12 -0.27 -15.32 -2.04
N PRO A 13 1.05 -15.41 -1.81
CA PRO A 13 1.97 -14.39 -2.26
C PRO A 13 2.09 -14.40 -3.80
N PRO A 14 2.25 -13.22 -4.43
CA PRO A 14 2.53 -13.13 -5.84
C PRO A 14 3.97 -13.57 -6.13
N LEU A 15 4.30 -13.74 -7.42
CA LEU A 15 5.67 -14.04 -7.85
C LEU A 15 6.49 -12.77 -8.10
N GLY A 16 5.83 -11.70 -8.55
CA GLY A 16 6.45 -10.44 -8.93
C GLY A 16 6.66 -9.46 -7.78
N ARG A 17 7.33 -8.36 -8.12
CA ARG A 17 7.51 -7.18 -7.28
C ARG A 17 7.26 -5.94 -8.13
N ALA A 18 6.80 -4.85 -7.52
CA ALA A 18 6.56 -3.60 -8.21
C ALA A 18 7.03 -2.40 -7.39
N LEU A 19 7.34 -1.32 -8.10
CA LEU A 19 7.69 -0.03 -7.51
C LEU A 19 6.97 1.06 -8.31
N VAL A 20 6.10 1.81 -7.65
CA VAL A 20 5.29 2.84 -8.30
C VAL A 20 5.44 4.18 -7.60
N GLY A 21 5.57 5.24 -8.39
CA GLY A 21 5.61 6.61 -7.91
C GLY A 21 6.99 7.06 -7.43
N CYS A 22 7.02 8.16 -6.67
CA CYS A 22 8.24 8.70 -6.07
C CYS A 22 7.89 9.58 -4.85
N VAL A 23 8.87 9.82 -3.98
CA VAL A 23 8.69 10.63 -2.76
C VAL A 23 8.79 12.14 -3.08
N GLY A 24 7.87 12.63 -3.92
CA GLY A 24 7.71 14.04 -4.28
C GLY A 24 6.56 14.71 -3.54
N SER A 25 6.55 16.06 -3.44
CA SER A 25 5.49 16.76 -2.70
C SER A 25 4.13 16.50 -3.35
N GLY A 26 3.21 15.93 -2.56
CA GLY A 26 1.88 15.55 -3.05
C GLY A 26 1.82 14.20 -3.78
N ASP A 27 2.91 13.43 -3.79
CA ASP A 27 2.97 12.06 -4.31
C ASP A 27 3.57 11.10 -3.25
N LEU A 28 3.61 9.83 -3.59
CA LEU A 28 4.14 8.75 -2.77
C LEU A 28 4.88 7.73 -3.61
N GLU A 29 5.84 7.06 -3.00
CA GLU A 29 6.42 5.82 -3.50
C GLU A 29 5.74 4.63 -2.81
N VAL A 30 5.42 3.61 -3.59
CA VAL A 30 4.86 2.34 -3.11
C VAL A 30 5.74 1.21 -3.64
N MET A 31 6.34 0.46 -2.73
CA MET A 31 7.07 -0.76 -3.03
C MET A 31 6.24 -1.96 -2.59
N LEU A 32 6.09 -2.94 -3.49
CA LEU A 32 5.29 -4.14 -3.25
C LEU A 32 6.16 -5.36 -3.51
N GLU A 33 6.26 -6.23 -2.51
CA GLU A 33 7.06 -7.45 -2.55
C GLU A 33 6.24 -8.67 -2.08
N PRO A 34 6.58 -9.89 -2.54
CA PRO A 34 5.95 -11.11 -2.04
C PRO A 34 6.07 -11.24 -0.51
N GLY A 35 4.94 -11.48 0.14
CA GLY A 35 4.84 -11.57 1.60
C GLY A 35 4.71 -13.01 2.11
N LEU A 36 4.20 -13.13 3.34
CA LEU A 36 3.89 -14.42 3.96
C LEU A 36 2.46 -14.85 3.62
N PRO A 37 2.22 -16.11 3.18
CA PRO A 37 0.87 -16.58 2.86
C PRO A 37 -0.14 -16.28 3.96
N GLY A 38 -1.33 -15.81 3.58
CA GLY A 38 -2.41 -15.46 4.51
C GLY A 38 -2.37 -14.03 5.06
N LYS A 39 -1.29 -13.27 4.81
CA LYS A 39 -1.06 -11.96 5.45
C LYS A 39 -0.59 -10.91 4.47
N LEU A 40 -1.21 -9.73 4.54
CA LEU A 40 -0.77 -8.50 3.90
C LEU A 40 -0.25 -7.56 4.99
N THR A 41 1.02 -7.18 4.93
CA THR A 41 1.62 -6.19 5.83
C THR A 41 1.87 -4.90 5.08
N ILE A 42 1.48 -3.77 5.68
CA ILE A 42 1.69 -2.45 5.10
C ILE A 42 2.38 -1.56 6.12
N GLN A 43 3.52 -1.02 5.75
CA GLN A 43 4.20 0.03 6.52
C GLN A 43 4.08 1.35 5.77
N VAL A 44 3.69 2.40 6.49
CA VAL A 44 3.55 3.74 5.94
C VAL A 44 4.43 4.70 6.70
N VAL A 45 5.36 5.33 6.02
CA VAL A 45 6.10 6.50 6.50
C VAL A 45 5.50 7.72 5.82
N THR A 46 4.83 8.58 6.58
CA THR A 46 4.13 9.75 6.03
C THR A 46 4.61 11.03 6.69
N SER A 47 4.71 12.10 5.90
CA SER A 47 4.97 13.43 6.42
C SER A 47 3.77 14.03 7.18
N VAL A 48 2.55 13.50 6.97
CA VAL A 48 1.31 14.01 7.55
C VAL A 48 0.98 13.30 8.86
N ASN A 49 1.17 14.01 9.98
CA ASN A 49 0.85 13.49 11.32
C ASN A 49 -0.65 13.33 11.56
N GLY A 50 -1.03 12.41 12.45
CA GLY A 50 -2.42 12.18 12.84
C GLY A 50 -3.27 11.63 11.69
N SER A 51 -2.63 10.96 10.72
CA SER A 51 -3.30 10.46 9.51
C SER A 51 -3.71 9.00 9.59
N SER A 52 -3.38 8.30 10.69
CA SER A 52 -3.65 6.87 10.91
C SER A 52 -5.07 6.43 10.55
N ALA A 53 -6.11 7.10 11.04
CA ALA A 53 -7.51 6.74 10.73
C ALA A 53 -7.85 6.88 9.23
N ARG A 54 -7.24 7.86 8.54
CA ARG A 54 -7.44 8.06 7.10
C ARG A 54 -6.82 6.92 6.30
N TRP A 55 -5.61 6.50 6.67
CA TRP A 55 -4.92 5.35 6.08
C TRP A 55 -5.70 4.05 6.32
N GLN A 56 -6.15 3.81 7.55
CA GLN A 56 -6.98 2.66 7.90
C GLN A 56 -8.22 2.58 6.99
N HIS A 57 -8.99 3.66 6.90
CA HIS A 57 -10.21 3.68 6.08
C HIS A 57 -9.94 3.61 4.56
N LEU A 58 -8.77 4.03 4.10
CA LEU A 58 -8.38 3.87 2.70
C LEU A 58 -8.14 2.39 2.41
N PHE A 59 -7.35 1.71 3.25
CA PHE A 59 -7.06 0.28 3.08
C PHE A 59 -8.30 -0.59 3.27
N GLU A 60 -9.13 -0.33 4.27
CA GLU A 60 -10.41 -1.03 4.48
C GLU A 60 -11.30 -0.97 3.24
N ARG A 61 -11.45 0.22 2.63
CA ARG A 61 -12.23 0.37 1.40
C ARG A 61 -11.57 -0.24 0.17
N MET A 62 -10.25 -0.28 0.13
CA MET A 62 -9.52 -0.88 -0.99
C MET A 62 -9.67 -2.40 -1.00
N PHE A 63 -9.72 -3.03 0.17
CA PHE A 63 -9.83 -4.49 0.32
C PHE A 63 -11.26 -4.97 0.62
N ASP A 64 -12.25 -4.07 0.63
CA ASP A 64 -13.64 -4.46 0.89
C ASP A 64 -14.17 -5.40 -0.20
N GLY A 65 -14.67 -6.56 0.23
CA GLY A 65 -15.20 -7.60 -0.67
C GLY A 65 -14.15 -8.33 -1.53
N GLN A 66 -12.85 -8.08 -1.33
CA GLN A 66 -11.76 -8.70 -2.10
C GLN A 66 -10.66 -9.24 -1.18
N THR A 67 -10.09 -10.39 -1.51
CA THR A 67 -8.92 -10.90 -0.79
C THR A 67 -7.65 -10.50 -1.53
N PRO A 68 -6.83 -9.57 -1.00
CA PRO A 68 -5.60 -9.16 -1.67
C PRO A 68 -4.56 -10.30 -1.67
N PRO A 69 -3.60 -10.30 -2.61
CA PRO A 69 -2.43 -11.17 -2.54
C PRO A 69 -1.62 -10.90 -1.27
N ALA A 70 -0.95 -11.93 -0.76
CA ALA A 70 -0.12 -11.80 0.43
C ALA A 70 1.20 -11.10 0.12
N MET A 71 1.33 -9.85 0.56
CA MET A 71 2.45 -8.99 0.21
C MET A 71 3.02 -8.26 1.43
N SER A 72 4.25 -7.80 1.27
CA SER A 72 4.81 -6.72 2.09
C SER A 72 4.78 -5.44 1.25
N ILE A 73 4.07 -4.42 1.74
CA ILE A 73 3.97 -3.12 1.09
C ILE A 73 4.66 -2.07 1.96
N ASP A 74 5.66 -1.40 1.40
CA ASP A 74 6.29 -0.24 2.00
C ASP A 74 5.87 1.04 1.26
N ILE A 75 5.35 2.02 2.00
CA ILE A 75 4.88 3.29 1.47
C ILE A 75 5.67 4.44 2.07
N HIS A 76 6.24 5.28 1.20
CA HIS A 76 6.89 6.53 1.56
C HIS A 76 6.08 7.70 0.98
N ASP A 77 5.26 8.33 1.84
CA ASP A 77 4.32 9.37 1.47
C ASP A 77 4.82 10.77 1.84
N PHE A 78 4.80 11.70 0.87
CA PHE A 78 5.10 13.10 1.09
C PHE A 78 3.88 14.00 0.88
N GLY A 79 2.78 13.63 1.54
CA GLY A 79 1.56 14.43 1.65
C GLY A 79 0.62 14.27 0.46
N ALA A 80 0.60 13.10 -0.16
CA ALA A 80 -0.31 12.78 -1.23
C ALA A 80 -1.78 12.81 -0.77
N THR A 81 -2.66 13.26 -1.66
CA THR A 81 -4.10 13.18 -1.40
C THR A 81 -4.57 11.73 -1.42
N PRO A 82 -5.64 11.36 -0.68
CA PRO A 82 -6.15 9.97 -0.66
C PRO A 82 -6.47 9.40 -2.05
N GLY A 83 -6.87 10.25 -3.00
CA GLY A 83 -7.11 9.82 -4.38
C GLY A 83 -5.82 9.40 -5.10
N VAL A 84 -4.73 10.16 -4.92
CA VAL A 84 -3.41 9.81 -5.48
C VAL A 84 -2.87 8.54 -4.82
N VAL A 85 -2.99 8.43 -3.49
CA VAL A 85 -2.60 7.22 -2.75
C VAL A 85 -3.29 5.98 -3.31
N ARG A 86 -4.61 6.04 -3.47
CA ARG A 86 -5.40 4.93 -4.01
C ARG A 86 -4.96 4.57 -5.44
N LEU A 87 -4.81 5.56 -6.31
CA LEU A 87 -4.40 5.35 -7.69
C LEU A 87 -3.03 4.67 -7.79
N ARG A 88 -2.04 5.11 -6.99
CA ARG A 88 -0.69 4.52 -6.98
C ARG A 88 -0.69 3.07 -6.48
N LEU A 89 -1.51 2.77 -5.46
CA LEU A 89 -1.68 1.41 -4.99
C LEU A 89 -2.31 0.54 -6.09
N GLU A 90 -3.41 0.97 -6.70
CA GLU A 90 -4.07 0.23 -7.80
C GLU A 90 -3.09 -0.05 -8.96
N GLN A 91 -2.26 0.93 -9.35
CA GLN A 91 -1.18 0.74 -10.33
C GLN A 91 -0.16 -0.33 -9.90
N GLY A 92 0.27 -0.30 -8.63
CA GLY A 92 1.22 -1.29 -8.11
C GLY A 92 0.64 -2.71 -8.07
N PHE A 93 -0.63 -2.86 -7.67
CA PHE A 93 -1.32 -4.15 -7.73
C PHE A 93 -1.49 -4.64 -9.18
N GLU A 94 -1.76 -3.74 -10.12
CA GLU A 94 -1.85 -4.07 -11.54
C GLU A 94 -0.50 -4.57 -12.07
N GLU A 95 0.61 -3.87 -11.82
CA GLU A 95 1.95 -4.27 -12.28
C GLU A 95 2.35 -5.66 -11.78
N ILE A 96 2.02 -6.03 -10.54
CA ILE A 96 2.30 -7.36 -9.99
C ILE A 96 1.52 -8.47 -10.68
N GLY A 97 0.33 -8.16 -11.21
CA GLY A 97 -0.54 -9.12 -11.89
C GLY A 97 -0.23 -9.32 -13.37
N HIS A 98 0.72 -8.57 -13.95
CA HIS A 98 1.09 -8.64 -15.38
C HIS A 98 2.22 -9.65 -15.69
N ASP A 99 2.84 -10.27 -14.67
CA ASP A 99 3.83 -11.35 -14.81
C ASP A 99 3.21 -12.76 -14.66
#